data_AF-A0A7X4DYE8-F1
#
_entry.id   AF-A0A7X4DYE8-F1
#
_cell.length_a   1.000
_cell.length_b   1.000
_cell.length_c   1.000
_cell.angle_alpha   90.00
_cell.angle_beta   90.00
_cell.angle_gamma   90.00
#
_symmetry.space_group_name_H-M   'P 1'
#
loop_
_entity.id
_entity.type
_entity.pdbx_description
1 polymer ?
#
loop_
_entity_poly.entity_id
_entity_poly.type
_entity_poly.pdbx_seq_one_letter_code
_entity_poly.pdbx_strand_id
1 'polypeptide(L)'
;MRVAGVGTFNYSATLTPPIHRIDPGGDGVVIADWVPGRPELVTVRHFDGHGRLTRESAIGAELRPISSQVKRGFIEEGLKMAEGPYESARRRGEPVPRDLRAAVEEGLLLPDYYAPVEDMLVTRAGGLWLRETTGTDGHEGQWVVFGPDGDAELRVTAPEGVDFRAIDGERIWATSTNELDVPFILLYELVRPGACGSAGP
;
A
#
# COMPACT_ATOMS: atom_id res chain seq x y z
N MET A 1 32.83 24.70 -16.31
CA MET A 1 31.47 24.56 -15.79
C MET A 1 31.53 23.57 -14.63
N ARG A 2 31.43 24.05 -13.38
CA ARG A 2 31.53 23.20 -12.17
C ARG A 2 30.12 22.77 -11.76
N VAL A 3 29.89 21.46 -11.69
CA VAL A 3 28.68 20.94 -11.04
C VAL A 3 28.91 21.02 -9.53
N ALA A 4 28.12 21.86 -8.87
CA ALA A 4 28.13 22.04 -7.42
C ALA A 4 27.20 21.00 -6.78
N GLY A 5 27.76 20.16 -5.92
CA GLY A 5 26.99 19.26 -5.04
C GLY A 5 26.71 17.89 -5.64
N VAL A 6 27.23 16.85 -4.98
CA VAL A 6 26.66 15.51 -5.06
C VAL A 6 25.46 15.53 -4.12
N GLY A 7 24.25 15.60 -4.69
CA GLY A 7 23.03 15.38 -3.91
C GLY A 7 22.98 13.92 -3.51
N THR A 8 22.94 13.64 -2.21
CA THR A 8 22.59 12.31 -1.69
C THR A 8 21.08 12.24 -1.60
N PHE A 9 20.46 11.31 -2.33
CA PHE A 9 19.11 10.90 -2.03
C PHE A 9 19.15 10.26 -0.65
N ASN A 10 18.73 10.98 0.38
CA ASN A 10 18.30 10.34 1.62
C ASN A 10 17.00 9.62 1.29
N TYR A 11 17.13 8.40 0.77
CA TYR A 11 16.05 7.45 0.72
C TYR A 11 15.75 7.07 2.17
N SER A 12 14.93 7.89 2.84
CA SER A 12 14.24 7.43 4.02
C SER A 12 13.42 6.25 3.53
N ALA A 13 13.82 5.04 3.89
CA ALA A 13 13.06 3.84 3.61
C ALA A 13 11.74 3.94 4.39
N THR A 14 10.79 4.71 3.87
CA THR A 14 9.41 4.29 3.95
C THR A 14 9.41 2.91 3.30
N LEU A 15 9.38 1.87 4.15
CA LEU A 15 9.53 0.47 3.74
C LEU A 15 8.47 0.03 2.73
N THR A 16 7.44 0.84 2.58
CA THR A 16 6.48 0.72 1.50
C THR A 16 6.66 1.97 0.60
N PRO A 17 6.72 1.85 -0.72
CA PRO A 17 6.69 3.03 -1.58
C PRO A 17 5.29 3.68 -1.53
N PRO A 18 5.16 4.99 -1.79
CA PRO A 18 3.84 5.60 -1.94
C PRO A 18 3.07 4.89 -3.06
N ILE A 19 1.78 4.68 -2.84
CA ILE A 19 0.90 4.06 -3.83
C ILE A 19 0.52 5.14 -4.83
N HIS A 20 0.69 4.87 -6.11
CA HIS A 20 0.30 5.81 -7.15
C HIS A 20 -0.58 5.15 -8.22
N ARG A 21 -1.48 5.93 -8.80
CA ARG A 21 -2.32 5.54 -9.92
C ARG A 21 -2.39 6.68 -10.93
N ILE A 22 -2.41 6.33 -12.21
CA ILE A 22 -2.72 7.29 -13.27
C ILE A 22 -4.22 7.58 -13.17
N ASP A 23 -4.59 8.85 -13.27
CA ASP A 23 -6.00 9.22 -13.36
C ASP A 23 -6.65 8.50 -14.56
N PRO A 24 -7.85 7.90 -14.43
CA PRO A 24 -8.47 7.17 -15.54
C PRO A 24 -8.75 8.01 -16.80
N GLY A 25 -8.82 9.34 -16.68
CA GLY A 25 -8.89 10.27 -17.82
C GLY A 25 -7.55 10.43 -18.55
N GLY A 26 -6.44 9.99 -17.94
CA GLY A 26 -5.08 10.17 -18.45
C GLY A 26 -4.46 11.53 -18.13
N ASP A 27 -5.19 12.38 -17.40
CA ASP A 27 -4.84 13.79 -17.21
C ASP A 27 -4.01 14.06 -15.95
N GLY A 28 -3.50 13.01 -15.28
CA GLY A 28 -2.80 13.18 -14.02
C GLY A 28 -2.37 11.91 -13.30
N VAL A 29 -1.86 12.09 -12.09
CA VAL A 29 -1.45 11.02 -11.17
C VAL A 29 -2.02 11.31 -9.79
N VAL A 30 -2.57 10.28 -9.16
CA VAL A 30 -2.97 10.29 -7.76
C VAL A 30 -1.92 9.53 -6.96
N ILE A 31 -1.48 10.10 -5.85
CA ILE A 31 -0.49 9.50 -4.94
C ILE A 31 -1.10 9.42 -3.54
N ALA A 32 -1.14 8.22 -2.96
CA ALA A 32 -1.41 7.99 -1.55
C ALA A 32 -0.10 7.66 -0.82
N ASP A 33 0.21 8.43 0.22
CA ASP A 33 1.47 8.37 0.95
C ASP A 33 1.21 8.59 2.45
N TRP A 34 1.98 7.94 3.33
CA TRP A 34 1.85 8.15 4.77
C TRP A 34 2.77 9.25 5.25
N VAL A 35 2.32 9.97 6.28
CA VAL A 35 3.07 11.09 6.83
C VAL A 35 4.13 10.58 7.81
N PRO A 36 5.42 10.87 7.60
CA PRO A 36 6.47 10.54 8.57
C PRO A 36 6.15 11.10 9.96
N GLY A 37 6.22 10.25 10.98
CA GLY A 37 5.90 10.61 12.37
C GLY A 37 4.40 10.76 12.67
N ARG A 38 3.53 10.55 11.68
CA ARG A 38 2.06 10.54 11.81
C ARG A 38 1.49 9.34 11.04
N PRO A 39 1.83 8.10 11.43
CA PRO A 39 1.48 6.90 10.66
C PRO A 39 -0.04 6.71 10.52
N GLU A 40 -0.83 7.31 11.40
CA GLU A 40 -2.30 7.29 11.36
C GLU A 40 -2.90 8.19 10.27
N LEU A 41 -2.07 8.93 9.52
CA LEU A 41 -2.50 9.81 8.45
C LEU A 41 -1.95 9.36 7.10
N VAL A 42 -2.86 9.17 6.15
CA VAL A 42 -2.57 8.96 4.73
C VAL A 42 -2.89 10.25 3.99
N THR A 43 -1.87 10.86 3.38
CA THR A 43 -2.04 11.98 2.46
C THR A 43 -2.34 11.45 1.07
N VAL A 44 -3.39 11.98 0.45
CA VAL A 44 -3.71 11.73 -0.95
C VAL A 44 -3.52 13.02 -1.72
N ARG A 45 -2.70 12.96 -2.77
CA ARG A 45 -2.32 14.10 -3.60
C ARG A 45 -2.69 13.82 -5.05
N HIS A 46 -3.40 14.74 -5.67
CA HIS A 46 -3.70 14.72 -7.10
C HIS A 46 -2.78 15.69 -7.81
N PHE A 47 -2.12 15.19 -8.85
CA PHE A 47 -1.28 15.97 -9.74
C PHE A 47 -1.88 15.97 -11.13
N ASP A 48 -1.88 17.11 -11.82
CA ASP A 48 -2.23 17.18 -13.23
C ASP A 48 -1.14 16.57 -14.15
N GLY A 49 -1.41 16.51 -15.45
CA GLY A 49 -0.46 16.02 -16.47
C GLY A 49 0.82 16.86 -16.61
N HIS A 50 0.91 18.00 -15.92
CA HIS A 50 2.11 18.82 -15.82
C HIS A 50 2.83 18.67 -14.47
N GLY A 51 2.37 17.76 -13.60
CA GLY A 51 2.93 17.51 -12.28
C GLY A 51 2.60 18.58 -11.25
N ARG A 52 1.58 19.42 -11.48
CA ARG A 52 1.13 20.43 -10.51
C ARG A 52 0.14 19.80 -9.55
N LEU A 53 0.34 20.02 -8.25
CA LEU A 53 -0.62 19.63 -7.23
C LEU A 53 -1.94 20.39 -7.43
N THR A 54 -3.01 19.67 -7.77
CA THR A 54 -4.36 20.25 -7.94
C THR A 54 -5.21 20.06 -6.70
N ARG A 55 -4.91 19.04 -5.90
CA ARG A 55 -5.66 18.72 -4.69
C ARG A 55 -4.83 17.90 -3.71
N GLU A 56 -5.02 18.16 -2.43
CA GLU A 56 -4.46 17.38 -1.32
C GLU A 56 -5.56 17.12 -0.29
N SER A 57 -5.61 15.89 0.22
CA SER A 57 -6.45 15.50 1.35
C SER A 57 -5.65 14.63 2.32
N ALA A 58 -6.12 14.56 3.56
CA ALA A 58 -5.57 13.70 4.60
C ALA A 58 -6.69 12.79 5.14
N ILE A 59 -6.40 11.50 5.19
CA ILE A 59 -7.33 10.46 5.58
C ILE A 59 -6.78 9.82 6.85
N GLY A 60 -7.63 9.76 7.88
CA GLY A 60 -7.33 8.99 9.08
C GLY A 60 -7.39 7.50 8.77
N ALA A 61 -6.33 6.77 9.11
CA ALA A 61 -6.25 5.33 8.93
C ALA A 61 -6.12 4.60 10.26
N GLU A 62 -6.68 3.40 10.30
CA GLU A 62 -6.51 2.51 11.45
C GLU A 62 -5.12 1.87 11.41
N LEU A 63 -4.36 2.06 12.49
CA LEU A 63 -3.03 1.50 12.62
C LEU A 63 -3.06 0.05 13.09
N ARG A 64 -2.37 -0.81 12.35
CA ARG A 64 -2.18 -2.21 12.72
C ARG A 64 -0.75 -2.47 13.15
N PRO A 65 -0.49 -2.80 14.43
CA PRO A 65 0.86 -3.06 14.90
C PRO A 65 1.43 -4.32 14.28
N ILE A 66 2.70 -4.28 13.88
CA ILE A 66 3.42 -5.46 13.41
C ILE A 66 3.77 -6.31 14.62
N SER A 67 3.33 -7.58 14.62
CA SER A 67 3.58 -8.48 15.74
C SER A 67 5.09 -8.73 15.93
N SER A 68 5.50 -8.97 17.17
CA SER A 68 6.89 -9.35 17.48
C SER A 68 7.32 -10.64 16.78
N GLN A 69 6.38 -11.51 16.41
CA GLN A 69 6.68 -12.70 15.61
C GLN A 69 7.07 -12.33 14.18
N VAL A 70 6.31 -11.46 13.53
CA VAL A 70 6.62 -10.97 12.18
C VAL A 70 7.93 -10.19 12.17
N LYS A 71 8.15 -9.29 13.15
CA LYS A 71 9.44 -8.58 13.30
C LYS A 71 10.62 -9.55 13.44
N ARG A 72 10.48 -10.61 14.26
CA ARG A 72 11.52 -11.65 14.40
C ARG A 72 11.78 -12.37 13.08
N GLY A 73 10.74 -12.70 12.32
CA GLY A 73 10.88 -13.33 11.00
C GLY A 73 11.72 -12.49 10.03
N PHE A 74 11.47 -11.17 9.97
CA PHE A 74 12.29 -10.26 9.17
C PHE A 74 13.75 -10.20 9.63
N ILE A 75 14.00 -10.16 10.95
CA ILE A 75 15.36 -10.18 11.51
C ILE A 75 16.08 -11.48 11.15
N GLU A 76 15.42 -12.62 11.30
CA GLU A 76 15.98 -13.93 10.97
C GLU A 76 16.32 -14.05 9.48
N GLU A 77 15.46 -13.55 8.60
CA GLU A 77 15.73 -13.54 7.16
C GLU A 77 16.87 -12.56 6.81
N GLY A 78 16.90 -11.38 7.41
CA GLY A 78 18.00 -10.42 7.28
C GLY A 78 19.34 -11.00 7.74
N LEU A 79 19.34 -11.76 8.84
CA LEU A 79 20.52 -12.48 9.33
C LEU A 79 21.04 -13.50 8.31
N LYS A 80 20.15 -14.33 7.73
CA LYS A 80 20.54 -15.30 6.69
C LYS A 80 21.14 -14.60 5.47
N MET A 81 20.54 -13.49 5.03
CA MET A 81 21.04 -12.72 3.90
C MET A 81 22.40 -12.05 4.20
N ALA A 82 22.62 -11.62 5.44
CA ALA A 82 23.84 -10.93 5.85
C ALA A 82 25.01 -11.88 6.17
N GLU A 83 24.75 -13.15 6.49
CA GLU A 83 25.77 -14.12 6.93
C GLU A 83 26.89 -14.30 5.88
N GLY A 84 26.52 -14.50 4.61
CA GLY A 84 27.48 -14.68 3.52
C GLY A 84 28.43 -13.48 3.33
N PRO A 85 27.90 -12.26 3.12
CA PRO A 85 28.70 -11.04 3.05
C PRO A 85 29.54 -10.80 4.30
N TYR A 86 28.98 -11.05 5.49
CA TYR A 86 29.67 -10.87 6.77
C TYR A 86 30.90 -11.79 6.90
N GLU A 87 30.75 -13.09 6.66
CA GLU A 87 31.87 -14.05 6.72
C GLU A 87 32.89 -13.84 5.61
N SER A 88 32.46 -13.27 4.47
CA SER A 88 33.34 -12.86 3.38
C SER A 88 34.22 -11.67 3.78
N ALA A 89 33.62 -10.61 4.34
CA ALA A 89 34.33 -9.42 4.84
C ALA A 89 35.30 -9.77 5.98
N ARG A 90 34.84 -10.61 6.93
CA ARG A 90 35.65 -11.10 8.04
C ARG A 90 36.92 -11.84 7.58
N ARG A 91 36.81 -12.71 6.58
CA ARG A 91 37.97 -13.44 6.01
C ARG A 91 38.97 -12.51 5.30
N ARG A 92 38.51 -11.39 4.75
CA ARG A 92 39.37 -10.37 4.13
C ARG A 92 40.01 -9.42 5.15
N GLY A 93 39.68 -9.54 6.44
CA GLY A 93 40.12 -8.60 7.47
C GLY A 93 39.46 -7.22 7.35
N GLU A 94 38.32 -7.13 6.68
CA GLU A 94 37.54 -5.90 6.61
C GLU A 94 36.84 -5.63 7.94
N PRO A 95 36.58 -4.35 8.29
CA PRO A 95 35.79 -4.01 9.47
C PRO A 95 34.38 -4.63 9.36
N VAL A 96 33.99 -5.40 10.36
CA VAL A 96 32.65 -5.98 10.49
C VAL A 96 32.03 -5.59 11.83
N PRO A 97 30.69 -5.49 11.94
CA PRO A 97 30.03 -5.27 13.21
C PRO A 97 30.39 -6.35 14.24
N ARG A 98 30.52 -5.98 15.52
CA ARG A 98 30.76 -6.95 16.60
C ARG A 98 29.57 -7.86 16.86
N ASP A 99 28.38 -7.32 16.66
CA ASP A 99 27.11 -8.00 16.79
C ASP A 99 26.35 -7.85 15.46
N LEU A 100 26.35 -8.93 14.67
CA LEU A 100 25.67 -8.96 13.37
C LEU A 100 24.16 -8.77 13.54
N ARG A 101 23.57 -9.29 14.61
CA ARG A 101 22.14 -9.18 14.86
C ARG A 101 21.74 -7.75 15.16
N ALA A 102 22.47 -7.06 16.03
CA ALA A 102 22.23 -5.64 16.31
C ALA A 102 22.37 -4.80 15.04
N ALA A 103 23.37 -5.08 14.20
CA ALA A 103 23.56 -4.38 12.92
C ALA A 103 22.43 -4.64 11.92
N VAL A 104 21.89 -5.86 11.88
CA VAL A 104 20.72 -6.21 11.06
C VAL A 104 19.46 -5.51 11.60
N GLU A 105 19.22 -5.55 12.91
CA GLU A 105 18.08 -4.88 13.54
C GLU A 105 18.09 -3.37 13.29
N GLU A 106 19.25 -2.72 13.44
CA GLU A 106 19.44 -1.29 13.14
C GLU A 106 19.29 -0.98 11.64
N GLY A 107 19.83 -1.86 10.78
CA GLY A 107 19.81 -1.69 9.33
C GLY A 107 18.45 -1.94 8.67
N LEU A 108 17.60 -2.78 9.26
CA LEU A 108 16.29 -3.14 8.70
C LEU A 108 15.24 -2.03 8.88
N LEU A 109 15.44 -1.08 9.81
CA LEU A 109 14.50 0.02 10.10
C LEU A 109 13.04 -0.47 10.19
N LEU A 110 12.80 -1.60 10.87
CA LEU A 110 11.50 -2.26 10.89
C LEU A 110 10.41 -1.32 11.44
N PRO A 111 9.26 -1.18 10.76
CA PRO A 111 8.23 -0.27 11.21
C PRO A 111 7.49 -0.88 12.40
N ASP A 112 6.83 -0.02 13.18
CA ASP A 112 5.97 -0.47 14.28
C ASP A 112 4.58 -0.90 13.81
N TYR A 113 4.16 -0.41 12.65
CA TYR A 113 2.85 -0.63 12.08
C TYR A 113 2.97 -1.07 10.62
N TYR A 114 2.00 -1.85 10.16
CA TYR A 114 1.82 -2.06 8.73
C TYR A 114 1.51 -0.73 8.05
N ALA A 115 1.83 -0.61 6.76
CA ALA A 115 1.31 0.49 5.96
C ALA A 115 -0.22 0.51 6.11
N PRO A 116 -0.88 1.65 6.34
CA PRO A 116 -2.33 1.70 6.56
C PRO A 116 -3.16 1.32 5.33
N VAL A 117 -2.59 1.53 4.14
CA VAL A 117 -3.23 1.29 2.84
C VAL A 117 -2.29 0.42 2.02
N GLU A 118 -2.84 -0.63 1.41
CA GLU A 118 -2.14 -1.60 0.57
C GLU A 118 -2.35 -1.35 -0.92
N ASP A 119 -3.51 -0.80 -1.28
CA ASP A 119 -3.89 -0.59 -2.67
C ASP A 119 -4.80 0.64 -2.82
N MET A 120 -4.87 1.15 -4.05
CA MET A 120 -5.66 2.30 -4.43
C MET A 120 -6.27 2.10 -5.81
N LEU A 121 -7.55 2.44 -5.97
CA LEU A 121 -8.21 2.59 -7.26
C LEU A 121 -8.78 4.00 -7.38
N VAL A 122 -8.74 4.55 -8.59
CA VAL A 122 -9.28 5.87 -8.91
C VAL A 122 -10.38 5.67 -9.95
N THR A 123 -11.53 6.31 -9.74
CA THR A 123 -12.67 6.24 -10.67
C THR A 123 -12.61 7.40 -11.67
N ARG A 124 -13.25 7.25 -12.84
CA ARG A 124 -13.36 8.34 -13.83
C ARG A 124 -14.05 9.59 -13.29
N ALA A 125 -14.91 9.42 -12.29
CA ALA A 125 -15.60 10.52 -11.64
C ALA A 125 -14.71 11.27 -10.63
N GLY A 126 -13.44 10.87 -10.46
CA GLY A 126 -12.53 11.44 -9.46
C GLY A 126 -12.70 10.87 -8.05
N GLY A 127 -13.51 9.82 -7.90
CA GLY A 127 -13.63 9.08 -6.64
C GLY A 127 -12.40 8.21 -6.38
N LEU A 128 -12.17 7.89 -5.12
CA LEU A 128 -10.99 7.18 -4.66
C LEU A 128 -11.39 5.98 -3.81
N TRP A 129 -10.76 4.85 -4.04
CA TRP A 129 -10.94 3.64 -3.25
C TRP A 129 -9.60 3.25 -2.66
N LEU A 130 -9.50 3.16 -1.34
CA LEU A 130 -8.30 2.76 -0.64
C LEU A 130 -8.52 1.41 0.03
N ARG A 131 -7.67 0.43 -0.27
CA ARG A 131 -7.67 -0.87 0.39
C ARG A 131 -6.91 -0.75 1.71
N GLU A 132 -7.60 -0.89 2.82
CA GLU A 132 -7.00 -0.94 4.14
C GLU A 132 -6.22 -2.25 4.30
N THR A 133 -5.08 -2.13 4.97
CA THR A 133 -4.26 -3.29 5.33
C THR A 133 -4.96 -4.09 6.41
N THR A 134 -5.08 -5.40 6.22
CA THR A 134 -5.67 -6.30 7.23
C THR A 134 -4.63 -6.86 8.20
N GLY A 135 -3.34 -6.82 7.84
CA GLY A 135 -2.24 -7.34 8.66
C GLY A 135 -2.17 -8.86 8.75
N THR A 136 -3.01 -9.57 8.00
CA THR A 136 -3.00 -11.03 7.85
C THR A 136 -2.88 -11.35 6.36
N ASP A 137 -2.36 -12.54 6.03
CA ASP A 137 -2.29 -13.05 4.65
C ASP A 137 -3.69 -13.33 4.02
N GLY A 138 -4.76 -12.84 4.65
CA GLY A 138 -6.14 -13.03 4.23
C GLY A 138 -6.50 -12.11 3.06
N HIS A 139 -7.13 -12.70 2.04
CA HIS A 139 -7.58 -12.00 0.84
C HIS A 139 -8.82 -11.11 1.05
N GLU A 140 -9.37 -11.03 2.26
CA GLU A 140 -10.49 -10.15 2.57
C GLU A 140 -10.03 -8.69 2.62
N GLY A 141 -10.00 -8.02 1.48
CA GLY A 141 -9.67 -6.59 1.40
C GLY A 141 -10.86 -5.72 1.80
N GLN A 142 -10.73 -4.94 2.86
CA GLN A 142 -11.66 -3.86 3.17
C GLN A 142 -11.24 -2.60 2.40
N TRP A 143 -12.19 -2.00 1.68
CA TRP A 143 -12.01 -0.79 0.90
C TRP A 143 -12.79 0.36 1.53
N VAL A 144 -12.14 1.51 1.69
CA VAL A 144 -12.80 2.77 2.03
C VAL A 144 -12.97 3.56 0.74
N VAL A 145 -14.21 4.00 0.50
CA VAL A 145 -14.60 4.70 -0.72
C VAL A 145 -14.81 6.17 -0.40
N PHE A 146 -14.12 7.03 -1.15
CA PHE A 146 -14.21 8.47 -1.07
C PHE A 146 -14.82 9.02 -2.34
N GLY A 147 -15.73 9.97 -2.16
CA GLY A 147 -16.31 10.73 -3.26
C GLY A 147 -15.30 11.64 -3.95
N PRO A 148 -15.69 12.30 -5.05
CA PRO A 148 -14.85 13.27 -5.73
C PRO A 148 -14.46 14.46 -4.84
N ASP A 149 -15.25 14.77 -3.81
CA ASP A 149 -14.94 15.84 -2.84
C ASP A 149 -14.03 15.37 -1.70
N GLY A 150 -13.80 14.05 -1.58
CA GLY A 150 -12.79 13.45 -0.70
C GLY A 150 -13.35 13.05 0.66
N ASP A 151 -14.66 13.24 0.83
CA ASP A 151 -15.39 12.69 1.95
C ASP A 151 -15.56 11.19 1.79
N ALA A 152 -15.42 10.45 2.89
CA ALA A 152 -15.68 9.01 2.92
C ALA A 152 -17.18 8.77 2.77
N GLU A 153 -17.58 8.03 1.73
CA GLU A 153 -18.98 7.73 1.42
C GLU A 153 -19.40 6.38 2.02
N LEU A 154 -18.56 5.35 1.87
CA LEU A 154 -18.88 3.99 2.29
C LEU A 154 -17.65 3.09 2.46
N ARG A 155 -17.85 1.92 3.07
CA ARG A 155 -16.87 0.84 3.18
C ARG A 155 -17.38 -0.38 2.41
N VAL A 156 -16.52 -0.99 1.59
CA VAL A 156 -16.82 -2.21 0.81
C VAL A 156 -15.89 -3.31 1.23
N THR A 157 -16.42 -4.50 1.48
CA THR A 157 -15.60 -5.70 1.68
C THR A 157 -15.57 -6.47 0.36
N ALA A 158 -14.38 -6.71 -0.17
CA ALA A 158 -14.23 -7.62 -1.30
C ALA A 158 -14.55 -9.06 -0.85
N PRO A 159 -15.28 -9.86 -1.65
CA PRO A 159 -15.45 -11.27 -1.34
C PRO A 159 -14.10 -11.99 -1.22
N GLU A 160 -14.06 -13.07 -0.45
CA GLU A 160 -12.86 -13.88 -0.29
C GLU A 160 -12.32 -14.35 -1.66
N GLY A 161 -11.01 -14.21 -1.88
CA GLY A 161 -10.35 -14.58 -3.13
C GLY A 161 -10.67 -13.67 -4.33
N VAL A 162 -11.26 -12.50 -4.09
CA VAL A 162 -11.58 -11.50 -5.14
C VAL A 162 -10.74 -10.24 -4.96
N ASP A 163 -9.95 -9.91 -5.99
CA ASP A 163 -9.18 -8.67 -6.06
C ASP A 163 -9.84 -7.68 -7.03
N PHE A 164 -10.25 -6.51 -6.53
CA PHE A 164 -10.76 -5.43 -7.36
C PHE A 164 -9.64 -4.86 -8.24
N ARG A 165 -9.92 -4.66 -9.52
CA ARG A 165 -8.95 -4.17 -10.52
C ARG A 165 -9.31 -2.83 -11.12
N ALA A 166 -10.60 -2.56 -11.33
CA ALA A 166 -11.08 -1.30 -11.88
C ALA A 166 -12.51 -1.01 -11.45
N ILE A 167 -12.88 0.26 -11.41
CA ILE A 167 -14.20 0.72 -10.96
C ILE A 167 -14.66 1.88 -11.84
N ASP A 168 -15.91 1.80 -12.31
CA ASP A 168 -16.56 2.87 -13.08
C ASP A 168 -18.04 2.96 -12.66
N GLY A 169 -18.39 4.04 -11.96
CA GLY A 169 -19.69 4.20 -11.33
C GLY A 169 -19.98 3.06 -10.35
N GLU A 170 -21.07 2.33 -10.58
CA GLU A 170 -21.51 1.20 -9.74
C GLU A 170 -20.94 -0.14 -10.20
N ARG A 171 -20.06 -0.16 -11.22
CA ARG A 171 -19.48 -1.40 -11.76
C ARG A 171 -18.06 -1.60 -11.28
N ILE A 172 -17.78 -2.80 -10.78
CA ILE A 172 -16.48 -3.21 -10.28
C ILE A 172 -15.99 -4.40 -11.10
N TRP A 173 -14.88 -4.22 -11.80
CA TRP A 173 -14.16 -5.32 -12.44
C TRP A 173 -13.16 -5.87 -11.43
N ALA A 174 -13.22 -7.18 -11.24
CA ALA A 174 -12.37 -7.88 -10.31
C ALA A 174 -11.75 -9.11 -10.96
N THR A 175 -10.74 -9.68 -10.31
CA THR A 175 -10.16 -10.96 -10.66
C THR A 175 -10.30 -11.93 -9.51
N SER A 176 -10.49 -13.20 -9.83
CA SER A 176 -10.42 -14.30 -8.88
C SER A 176 -9.77 -15.52 -9.55
N THR A 177 -9.38 -16.50 -8.75
CA THR A 177 -8.84 -17.78 -9.21
C THR A 177 -9.79 -18.90 -8.82
N ASN A 178 -9.95 -19.89 -9.70
CA ASN A 178 -10.75 -21.08 -9.37
C ASN A 178 -9.91 -22.11 -8.62
N GLU A 179 -10.49 -23.28 -8.32
CA GLU A 179 -9.82 -24.39 -7.64
C GLU A 179 -8.59 -24.95 -8.38
N LEU A 180 -8.41 -24.60 -9.66
CA LEU A 180 -7.28 -24.98 -10.50
C LEU A 180 -6.31 -23.81 -10.73
N ASP A 181 -6.39 -22.76 -9.90
CA ASP A 181 -5.60 -21.53 -10.00
C ASP A 181 -5.73 -20.80 -11.35
N VAL A 182 -6.79 -21.05 -12.11
CA VAL A 182 -7.03 -20.35 -13.38
C VAL A 182 -7.66 -18.99 -13.09
N PRO A 183 -7.02 -17.87 -13.49
CA PRO A 183 -7.57 -16.53 -13.26
C PRO A 183 -8.75 -16.26 -14.19
N PHE A 184 -9.79 -15.62 -13.67
CA PHE A 184 -10.93 -15.14 -14.45
C PHE A 184 -11.36 -13.74 -14.01
N ILE A 185 -12.06 -13.04 -14.89
CA ILE A 185 -12.57 -11.68 -14.66
C ILE A 185 -14.02 -11.78 -14.18
N LEU A 186 -14.30 -11.06 -13.11
CA LEU A 186 -15.63 -10.88 -12.52
C LEU A 186 -16.10 -9.46 -12.76
N LEU A 187 -17.40 -9.30 -12.96
CA LEU A 187 -18.08 -8.01 -12.98
C LEU A 187 -19.11 -8.01 -11.85
N TYR A 188 -18.91 -7.14 -10.88
CA TYR A 188 -19.85 -6.88 -9.80
C TYR A 188 -20.59 -5.56 -10.05
N GLU A 189 -21.84 -5.51 -9.61
CA GLU A 189 -22.62 -4.27 -9.51
C GLU A 189 -22.82 -3.92 -8.04
N LEU A 190 -22.47 -2.69 -7.66
CA LEU A 190 -22.60 -2.18 -6.31
C LEU A 190 -24.06 -1.86 -6.03
N VAL A 191 -24.71 -2.66 -5.19
CA VAL A 191 -26.10 -2.40 -4.78
C VAL A 191 -26.11 -1.72 -3.43
N ARG A 192 -26.76 -0.56 -3.33
CA ARG A 192 -26.91 0.14 -2.05
C ARG A 192 -27.76 -0.70 -1.06
N PRO A 193 -27.39 -0.73 0.23
CA PRO A 193 -28.23 -1.36 1.24
C PRO A 193 -29.66 -0.81 1.20
N GLY A 194 -30.65 -1.70 1.05
CA GLY A 194 -32.07 -1.33 0.93
C GLY A 194 -32.60 -1.14 -0.50
N ALA A 195 -31.75 -1.17 -1.53
CA ALA A 195 -32.19 -1.17 -2.94
C ALA A 195 -32.53 -2.57 -3.48
N CYS A 196 -32.06 -3.62 -2.80
CA CYS A 196 -32.60 -4.97 -3.00
C CYS A 196 -34.03 -5.00 -2.46
N GLY A 197 -34.98 -4.67 -3.32
CA GLY A 197 -36.39 -4.95 -3.07
C GLY A 197 -36.52 -6.41 -2.65
N SER A 198 -37.38 -6.65 -1.67
CA SER A 198 -37.84 -7.98 -1.28
C SER A 198 -38.23 -8.78 -2.53
N ALA A 199 -37.31 -9.57 -3.07
CA ALA A 199 -37.65 -10.67 -3.93
C ALA A 199 -38.36 -11.66 -3.01
N GLY A 200 -39.68 -11.50 -2.91
CA GLY A 200 -40.54 -12.45 -2.23
C GLY A 200 -40.32 -13.85 -2.82
N PRO A 201 -40.46 -14.89 -1.98
CA PRO A 201 -40.26 -16.28 -2.39
C PRO A 201 -41.15 -16.70 -3.56
#